data_AF-A0A350QRX7-F1
#
_entry.id   AF-A0A350QRX7-F1
#
_cell.length_a   1.000
_cell.length_b   1.000
_cell.length_c   1.000
_cell.angle_alpha   90.00
_cell.angle_beta   90.00
_cell.angle_gamma   90.00
#
_symmetry.space_group_name_H-M   'P 1'
#
loop_
_entity.id
_entity.type
_entity.pdbx_description
1 polymer ?
#
loop_
_entity_poly.entity_id
_entity_poly.type
_entity_poly.pdbx_seq_one_letter_code
_entity_poly.pdbx_strand_id
1 'polypeptide(L)'
;HGANRLGGNSLAEILVFGRRAGDSAAIHSSELDLQRRSRAVINEANDELDELTSNGEELARPMQRAVRNIMWQHCGVVRNGPSIDEGLVKIAELRESAKDVDVRPS
;
A
#
# COMPACT_ATOMS: atom_id res chain seq x y z
N HIS A 1 -9.17 -14.34 7.98
CA HIS A 1 -9.32 -14.67 9.41
C HIS A 1 -10.50 -14.02 10.14
N GLY A 2 -11.11 -12.96 9.63
CA GLY A 2 -11.94 -12.08 10.46
C GLY A 2 -11.07 -11.03 11.16
N ALA A 3 -11.51 -10.49 12.29
CA ALA A 3 -10.80 -9.41 12.99
C ALA A 3 -9.49 -9.84 13.68
N ASN A 4 -9.24 -11.14 13.85
CA ASN A 4 -8.02 -11.66 14.47
C ASN A 4 -7.49 -12.89 13.73
N ARG A 5 -6.18 -12.92 13.42
CA ARG A 5 -5.51 -14.06 12.79
C ARG A 5 -5.09 -15.08 13.84
N LEU A 6 -5.48 -16.35 13.65
CA LEU A 6 -4.99 -17.44 14.49
C LEU A 6 -3.47 -17.60 14.32
N GLY A 7 -2.74 -17.62 15.43
CA GLY A 7 -1.29 -17.81 15.45
C GLY A 7 -0.90 -19.14 14.79
N GLY A 8 0.22 -19.14 14.07
CA GLY A 8 0.75 -20.35 13.40
C GLY A 8 0.15 -20.66 12.03
N ASN A 9 -1.00 -20.09 11.67
CA ASN A 9 -1.64 -20.37 10.37
C ASN A 9 -1.03 -19.56 9.21
N SER A 10 -0.06 -18.69 9.49
CA SER A 10 0.37 -17.71 8.48
C SER A 10 1.06 -18.31 7.28
N LEU A 11 1.97 -19.25 7.54
CA LEU A 11 2.69 -19.96 6.50
C LEU A 11 1.77 -20.93 5.75
N ALA A 12 0.93 -21.66 6.50
CA ALA A 12 -0.04 -22.60 5.92
C ALA A 12 -0.98 -21.91 4.94
N GLU A 13 -1.48 -20.72 5.28
CA GLU A 13 -2.31 -19.93 4.37
C GLU A 13 -1.59 -19.51 3.11
N ILE A 14 -0.36 -18.98 3.22
CA ILE A 14 0.41 -18.56 2.05
C ILE A 14 0.61 -19.74 1.10
N LEU A 15 0.90 -20.93 1.63
CA LEU A 15 1.09 -22.14 0.82
C LEU A 15 -0.22 -22.60 0.16
N VAL A 16 -1.31 -22.69 0.93
CA VAL A 16 -2.60 -23.17 0.42
C VAL A 16 -3.19 -22.20 -0.60
N PHE A 17 -3.27 -20.91 -0.27
CA PHE A 17 -3.82 -19.91 -1.19
C PHE A 17 -2.88 -19.64 -2.36
N GLY A 18 -1.56 -19.65 -2.14
CA GLY A 18 -0.57 -19.56 -3.20
C GLY A 18 -0.72 -20.68 -4.21
N ARG A 19 -0.88 -21.93 -3.75
CA ARG A 19 -1.12 -23.08 -4.65
C ARG A 19 -2.42 -22.92 -5.43
N ARG A 20 -3.54 -22.58 -4.76
CA ARG A 20 -4.85 -22.43 -5.41
C ARG A 20 -4.89 -21.29 -6.42
N ALA A 21 -4.33 -20.14 -6.05
CA ALA A 21 -4.23 -18.97 -6.93
C ALA A 21 -3.30 -19.27 -8.12
N GLY A 22 -2.16 -19.94 -7.87
CA GLY A 22 -1.24 -20.37 -8.91
C GLY A 22 -1.85 -21.36 -9.90
N ASP A 23 -2.53 -22.41 -9.41
CA ASP A 23 -3.22 -23.39 -10.25
C ASP A 23 -4.29 -22.70 -11.12
N SER A 24 -5.09 -21.82 -10.52
CA SER A 24 -6.14 -21.07 -11.25
C SER A 24 -5.54 -20.12 -12.30
N ALA A 25 -4.46 -19.41 -11.95
CA ALA A 25 -3.77 -18.51 -12.87
C ALA A 25 -3.11 -19.27 -14.03
N ALA A 26 -2.55 -20.47 -13.77
CA ALA A 26 -1.96 -21.33 -14.78
C ALA A 26 -3.02 -21.86 -15.76
N ILE A 27 -4.15 -22.34 -15.25
CA ILE A 27 -5.28 -22.79 -16.09
C ILE A 27 -5.75 -21.62 -16.96
N HIS A 28 -6.06 -20.48 -16.34
CA HIS A 28 -6.52 -19.30 -17.07
C HIS A 28 -5.52 -18.85 -18.15
N SER A 29 -4.22 -18.83 -17.82
CA SER A 29 -3.19 -18.48 -18.79
C SER A 29 -3.08 -19.48 -19.94
N SER A 30 -3.30 -20.77 -19.69
CA SER A 30 -3.25 -21.82 -20.72
C SER A 30 -4.43 -21.79 -21.69
N GLU A 31 -5.55 -21.21 -21.27
CA GLU A 31 -6.76 -21.04 -22.08
C GLU A 31 -6.71 -19.78 -22.98
N LEU A 32 -5.68 -18.94 -22.82
CA LEU A 32 -5.51 -17.71 -23.60
C LEU A 32 -4.61 -17.94 -24.81
N ASP A 33 -5.17 -17.77 -26.01
CA ASP A 33 -4.40 -17.83 -27.27
C ASP A 33 -3.36 -16.70 -27.39
N LEU A 34 -3.63 -15.55 -26.76
CA LEU A 34 -2.74 -14.40 -26.77
C LEU A 34 -2.88 -13.56 -25.49
N GLN A 35 -1.74 -13.21 -24.92
CA GLN A 35 -1.66 -12.26 -23.80
C GLN A 35 -1.62 -10.83 -24.34
N ARG A 36 -2.79 -10.20 -24.53
CA ARG A 36 -2.87 -8.80 -24.97
C ARG A 36 -2.57 -7.85 -23.82
N ARG A 37 -1.51 -7.05 -23.96
CA ARG A 37 -1.20 -5.94 -23.06
C ARG A 37 -1.57 -4.63 -23.72
N SER A 38 -2.43 -3.84 -23.08
CA SER A 38 -2.80 -2.52 -23.59
C SER A 38 -1.64 -1.56 -23.43
N ARG A 39 -1.09 -1.07 -24.54
CA ARG A 39 -0.06 -0.01 -24.51
C ARG A 39 -0.60 1.28 -23.87
N ALA A 40 -1.88 1.57 -24.06
CA ALA A 40 -2.51 2.74 -23.45
C ALA A 40 -2.49 2.65 -21.91
N VAL A 41 -2.84 1.48 -21.34
CA VAL A 41 -2.81 1.27 -19.88
C VAL A 41 -1.38 1.30 -19.33
N ILE A 42 -0.41 0.75 -20.07
CA ILE A 42 1.00 0.81 -19.67
C ILE A 42 1.49 2.26 -19.67
N ASN A 43 1.16 3.03 -20.71
CA ASN A 43 1.56 4.43 -20.80
C ASN A 43 0.91 5.26 -19.70
N GLU A 44 -0.39 5.09 -19.44
CA GLU A 44 -1.11 5.76 -18.35
C GLU A 44 -0.45 5.49 -16.97
N ALA A 45 -0.04 4.24 -16.70
CA ALA A 45 0.67 3.91 -15.48
C ALA A 45 2.08 4.53 -15.39
N ASN A 46 2.78 4.66 -16.53
CA ASN A 46 4.07 5.35 -16.56
C ASN A 46 3.89 6.86 -16.36
N ASP A 47 2.88 7.46 -16.97
CA ASP A 47 2.54 8.87 -16.81
C ASP A 47 2.20 9.16 -15.33
N GLU A 48 1.43 8.29 -14.66
CA GLU A 48 1.14 8.40 -13.22
C GLU A 48 2.43 8.34 -12.36
N LEU A 49 3.39 7.49 -12.72
CA LEU A 49 4.68 7.41 -12.01
C LEU A 49 5.55 8.65 -12.24
N ASP A 50 5.54 9.19 -13.47
CA ASP A 50 6.28 10.40 -13.82
C ASP A 50 5.70 11.62 -13.07
N GLU A 51 4.37 11.68 -12.89
CA GLU A 51 3.69 12.70 -12.08
C GLU A 51 4.08 12.66 -10.58
N LEU A 52 4.53 11.50 -10.07
CA LEU A 52 5.03 11.39 -8.69
C LEU A 52 6.44 11.98 -8.52
N THR A 53 7.14 12.30 -9.62
CA THR A 53 8.42 13.02 -9.55
C THR A 53 8.15 14.49 -9.28
N SER A 54 8.61 14.97 -8.12
CA SER A 54 8.34 16.33 -7.65
C SER A 54 9.59 16.93 -7.00
N ASN A 55 9.81 18.22 -7.23
CA ASN A 55 10.70 19.00 -6.39
C ASN A 55 9.86 19.50 -5.21
N GLY A 56 10.34 19.26 -4.00
CA GLY A 56 9.67 19.70 -2.78
C GLY A 56 10.66 19.94 -1.64
N GLU A 57 10.19 20.44 -0.52
CA GLU A 57 11.03 20.69 0.66
C GLU A 57 10.95 19.55 1.69
N GLU A 58 9.91 18.72 1.61
CA GLU A 58 9.67 17.63 2.56
C GLU A 58 10.44 16.35 2.20
N LEU A 59 10.98 15.69 3.22
CA LEU A 59 11.72 14.44 3.06
C LEU A 59 10.84 13.23 3.38
N ALA A 60 10.77 12.27 2.46
CA ALA A 60 9.94 11.07 2.62
C ALA A 60 10.26 10.25 3.90
N ARG A 61 11.53 10.21 4.34
CA ARG A 61 11.95 9.40 5.51
C ARG A 61 11.37 9.90 6.84
N PRO A 62 11.48 11.19 7.19
CA PRO A 62 10.74 11.79 8.29
C PRO A 62 9.24 11.53 8.23
N MET A 63 8.61 11.71 7.08
CA MET A 63 7.15 11.52 6.92
C MET A 63 6.73 10.08 7.16
N GLN A 64 7.46 9.10 6.61
CA GLN A 64 7.24 7.67 6.90
C GLN A 64 7.35 7.36 8.38
N ARG A 65 8.26 8.03 9.11
CA ARG A 65 8.39 7.90 10.56
C ARG A 65 7.20 8.51 11.29
N ALA A 66 6.72 9.66 10.85
CA ALA A 66 5.51 10.29 11.38
C ALA A 66 4.29 9.36 11.24
N VAL A 67 4.07 8.76 10.05
CA VAL A 67 2.99 7.76 9.86
C VAL A 67 3.08 6.64 10.90
N ARG A 68 4.26 6.03 11.05
CA ARG A 68 4.46 4.93 12.03
C ARG A 68 4.14 5.38 13.45
N ASN A 69 4.60 6.56 13.84
CA ASN A 69 4.39 7.08 15.20
C ASN A 69 2.91 7.38 15.46
N ILE A 70 2.22 8.03 14.51
CA ILE A 70 0.78 8.34 14.61
C ILE A 70 -0.01 7.04 14.73
N MET A 71 0.25 6.06 13.87
CA MET A 71 -0.44 4.77 13.89
C MET A 71 -0.18 3.99 15.18
N TRP A 72 1.05 4.01 15.70
CA TRP A 72 1.37 3.38 16.98
C TRP A 72 0.60 4.03 18.14
N GLN A 73 0.58 5.36 18.20
CA GLN A 73 -0.03 6.12 19.29
C GLN A 73 -1.57 6.07 19.27
N HIS A 74 -2.18 6.21 18.10
CA HIS A 74 -3.63 6.41 17.96
C HIS A 74 -4.38 5.16 17.47
N CYS A 75 -3.67 4.20 16.87
CA CYS A 75 -4.24 2.97 16.30
C CYS A 75 -3.51 1.69 16.79
N GLY A 76 -2.89 1.75 17.98
CA GLY A 76 -2.20 0.63 18.62
C GLY A 76 -3.15 -0.47 19.13
N VAL A 77 -2.72 -1.27 20.11
CA VAL A 77 -3.53 -2.40 20.63
C VAL A 77 -4.79 -1.92 21.36
N VAL A 78 -4.66 -0.89 22.20
CA VAL A 78 -5.76 -0.27 22.95
C VAL A 78 -6.13 1.04 22.25
N ARG A 79 -7.42 1.24 21.99
CA ARG A 79 -7.93 2.40 21.24
C ARG A 79 -9.21 2.92 21.87
N ASN A 80 -9.47 4.20 21.67
CA ASN A 80 -10.74 4.84 21.98
C ASN A 80 -11.08 5.85 20.87
N GLY A 81 -12.36 6.22 20.75
CA GLY A 81 -12.85 7.13 19.71
C GLY A 81 -12.06 8.44 19.64
N PRO A 82 -11.96 9.21 20.73
CA PRO A 82 -11.24 10.49 20.72
C PRO A 82 -9.78 10.39 20.26
N SER A 83 -9.05 9.35 20.68
CA SER A 83 -7.66 9.13 20.26
C SER A 83 -7.56 8.78 18.77
N ILE A 84 -8.51 8.00 18.24
CA ILE A 84 -8.58 7.71 16.80
C ILE A 84 -8.85 8.99 16.01
N ASP A 85 -9.79 9.82 16.48
CA ASP A 85 -10.14 11.08 15.83
C ASP A 85 -8.92 12.03 15.77
N GLU A 86 -8.15 12.14 16.84
CA GLU A 86 -6.88 12.88 16.85
C GLU A 86 -5.87 12.31 15.85
N GLY A 87 -5.75 10.98 15.77
CA GLY A 87 -4.91 10.31 14.80
C GLY A 87 -5.30 10.61 13.36
N LEU A 88 -6.60 10.65 13.06
CA LEU A 88 -7.13 10.98 11.73
C LEU A 88 -6.76 12.41 11.31
N VAL A 89 -6.86 13.39 12.22
CA VAL A 89 -6.44 14.77 11.96
C VAL A 89 -4.95 14.82 11.61
N LYS A 90 -4.10 14.17 12.40
CA LYS A 90 -2.64 14.15 12.14
C LYS A 90 -2.28 13.45 10.83
N ILE A 91 -2.98 12.38 10.45
CA ILE A 91 -2.79 11.74 9.14
C ILE A 91 -3.22 12.67 8.01
N ALA A 92 -4.30 13.44 8.18
CA ALA A 92 -4.74 14.41 7.19
C ALA A 92 -3.73 15.55 7.01
N GLU A 93 -3.18 16.08 8.09
CA GLU A 93 -2.09 17.08 8.06
C GLU A 93 -0.86 16.52 7.33
N LEU A 94 -0.44 15.30 7.68
CA LEU A 94 0.70 14.65 7.04
C LEU A 94 0.46 14.38 5.54
N ARG A 95 -0.79 14.09 5.15
CA ARG A 95 -1.19 13.96 3.74
C ARG A 95 -1.10 15.28 3.00
N GLU A 96 -1.39 16.40 3.66
CA GLU A 96 -1.22 17.73 3.05
C GLU A 96 0.27 18.03 2.84
N SER A 97 1.11 17.82 3.86
CA SER A 97 2.57 17.96 3.73
C SER A 97 3.16 17.04 2.65
N ALA A 98 2.56 15.85 2.45
CA ALA A 98 3.03 14.89 1.45
C ALA A 98 2.93 15.39 0.01
N LYS A 99 2.17 16.47 -0.25
CA LYS A 99 2.11 17.10 -1.58
C LYS A 99 3.41 17.83 -1.94
N ASP A 100 4.21 18.22 -0.95
CA ASP A 100 5.49 18.90 -1.14
C ASP A 100 6.68 17.97 -0.86
N VAL A 101 6.46 16.65 -0.98
CA VAL A 101 7.55 15.68 -0.83
C VAL A 101 8.50 15.75 -2.02
N ASP A 102 9.79 15.79 -1.72
CA ASP A 102 10.83 15.70 -2.74
C ASP A 102 10.99 14.26 -3.23
N VAL A 103 10.77 14.05 -4.53
CA VAL A 103 10.93 12.78 -5.22
C VAL A 103 11.73 13.03 -6.49
N ARG A 104 13.00 12.63 -6.47
CA ARG A 104 13.90 12.77 -7.60
C ARG A 104 14.34 11.40 -8.10
N PRO A 105 14.41 11.18 -9.43
CA PRO A 105 15.07 10.00 -9.96
C PRO A 105 16.53 10.00 -9.51
N SER A 106 16.98 8.85 -8.99
CA SER A 106 18.38 8.62 -8.59
C SER A 106 19.30 8.45 -9.78
#